data_AF-A0A0N0NPK2-F1
#
_entry.id   AF-A0A0N0NPK2-F1
#
_cell.length_a   1.000
_cell.length_b   1.000
_cell.length_c   1.000
_cell.angle_alpha   90.00
_cell.angle_beta   90.00
_cell.angle_gamma   90.00
#
_symmetry.space_group_name_H-M   'P 1'
#
loop_
_entity.id
_entity.type
_entity.pdbx_description
1 polymer ?
#
loop_
_entity_poly.entity_id
_entity_poly.type
_entity_poly.pdbx_seq_one_letter_code
_entity_poly.pdbx_strand_id
1 'polypeptide(L)'
;MSSSAHGVPGESVRQQIIDEATDKIEAILRRCDPIIPEQRMAIQSARMIMRKVDIVSRRQWQILRSPDDREPMASESEISEAVQHLEMTNGMMWQDEDLAAYQWINCAFPQYHIMLIILRHLCVVPFGELAKRAFAAVELHLGNFKTSRNGSLDGLKWTVLTTLRDRAFALMQKVEQDSVSGQQASTSQQMDTPPGDDDGMHVDMGIAALDWNSILEEYPLDMEHFS
;
A
#
# COMPACT_ATOMS: atom_id res chain seq x y z
N MET A 1 11.59 -14.79 20.95
CA MET A 1 12.82 -14.06 21.30
C MET A 1 12.49 -12.57 21.20
N SER A 2 12.33 -11.88 22.32
CA SER A 2 11.93 -10.47 22.34
C SER A 2 13.18 -9.61 22.07
N SER A 3 13.27 -9.04 20.87
CA SER A 3 14.35 -8.13 20.50
C SER A 3 14.06 -6.77 21.10
N SER A 4 14.64 -6.48 22.27
CA SER A 4 14.60 -5.15 22.87
C SER A 4 15.16 -4.09 21.92
N ALA A 5 14.47 -2.95 21.79
CA ALA A 5 14.79 -1.80 20.94
C ALA A 5 16.16 -1.10 21.19
N HIS A 6 17.03 -1.67 22.03
CA HIS A 6 18.29 -1.08 22.51
C HIS A 6 19.41 -0.98 21.46
N GLY A 7 19.17 -1.38 20.20
CA GLY A 7 20.17 -1.31 19.12
C GLY A 7 19.71 -0.63 17.84
N VAL A 8 18.46 -0.15 17.76
CA VAL A 8 17.95 0.48 16.53
C VAL A 8 18.33 1.97 16.55
N PRO A 9 19.11 2.47 15.56
CA PRO A 9 19.44 3.89 15.45
C PRO A 9 18.18 4.77 15.43
N GLY A 10 18.29 6.04 15.80
CA GLY A 10 17.15 6.97 15.73
C GLY A 10 16.65 7.19 14.30
N GLU A 11 15.39 7.62 14.16
CA GLU A 11 14.80 7.92 12.84
C GLU A 11 15.56 9.01 12.10
N SER A 12 16.14 9.97 12.83
CA SER A 12 17.00 11.01 12.27
C SER A 12 18.24 10.45 11.59
N VAL A 13 18.80 9.34 12.09
CA VAL A 13 19.97 8.68 11.48
C VAL A 13 19.56 7.98 10.19
N ARG A 14 18.40 7.30 10.19
CA ARG A 14 17.84 6.69 8.98
C ARG A 14 17.59 7.76 7.92
N GLN A 15 16.93 8.86 8.29
CA GLN A 15 16.62 9.96 7.37
C GLN A 15 17.90 10.58 6.80
N GLN A 16 18.91 10.83 7.63
CA GLN A 16 20.20 11.35 7.15
C GLN A 16 20.84 10.43 6.10
N ILE A 17 20.81 9.11 6.31
CA ILE A 17 21.35 8.14 5.33
C ILE A 17 20.59 8.21 4.01
N ILE A 18 19.25 8.32 4.06
CA ILE A 18 18.42 8.48 2.87
C ILE A 18 18.73 9.79 2.15
N ASP A 19 18.87 10.89 2.88
CA ASP A 19 19.16 12.20 2.32
C ASP A 19 20.53 12.19 1.62
N GLU A 20 21.58 11.68 2.28
CA GLU A 20 22.92 11.57 1.70
C GLU A 20 22.96 10.66 0.46
N ALA A 21 22.20 9.57 0.47
CA ALA A 21 22.08 8.68 -0.69
C ALA A 21 21.33 9.37 -1.85
N THR A 22 20.26 10.10 -1.53
CA THR A 22 19.47 10.86 -2.49
C THR A 22 20.30 11.95 -3.13
N ASP A 23 21.08 12.71 -2.36
CA ASP A 23 21.97 13.76 -2.86
C ASP A 23 23.04 13.19 -3.81
N LYS A 24 23.64 12.05 -3.46
CA LYS A 24 24.62 11.38 -4.32
C LYS A 24 23.99 10.92 -5.64
N ILE A 25 22.79 10.36 -5.58
CA ILE A 25 22.06 9.90 -6.77
C ILE A 25 21.68 11.10 -7.64
N GLU A 26 21.09 12.15 -7.07
CA GLU A 26 20.73 13.36 -7.81
C GLU A 26 21.95 14.04 -8.44
N ALA A 27 23.11 14.04 -7.78
CA ALA A 27 24.36 14.54 -8.36
C ALA A 27 24.80 13.75 -9.61
N ILE A 28 24.55 12.43 -9.64
CA ILE A 28 24.80 11.59 -10.82
C ILE A 28 23.75 11.86 -11.90
N LEU A 29 22.46 11.90 -11.52
CA LEU A 29 21.33 12.09 -12.45
C LEU A 29 21.35 13.46 -13.14
N ARG A 30 21.94 14.49 -12.53
CA ARG A 30 22.14 15.81 -13.19
C ARG A 30 22.98 15.74 -14.47
N ARG A 31 23.73 14.66 -14.68
CA ARG A 31 24.52 14.43 -15.89
C ARG A 31 23.72 13.76 -17.01
N CYS A 32 22.51 13.29 -16.71
CA CYS A 32 21.60 12.68 -17.66
C CYS A 32 20.74 13.75 -18.34
N ASP A 33 20.52 13.58 -19.63
CA ASP A 33 19.62 14.38 -20.45
C ASP A 33 18.23 13.72 -20.46
N PRO A 34 17.17 14.39 -19.96
CA PRO A 34 15.82 13.83 -19.93
C PRO A 34 15.18 13.66 -21.33
N ILE A 35 15.78 14.20 -22.39
CA ILE A 35 15.29 14.03 -23.77
C ILE A 35 15.60 12.61 -24.27
N ILE A 36 16.73 12.03 -23.86
CA ILE A 36 17.17 10.70 -24.28
C ILE A 36 16.38 9.64 -23.50
N PRO A 37 15.58 8.75 -24.14
CA PRO A 37 14.70 7.80 -23.45
C PRO A 37 15.41 6.91 -22.43
N GLU A 38 16.59 6.38 -22.77
CA GLU A 38 17.44 5.56 -21.89
C GLU A 38 17.79 6.30 -20.59
N GLN A 39 18.15 7.58 -20.73
CA GLN A 39 18.61 8.42 -19.63
C GLN A 39 17.44 8.93 -18.81
N ARG A 40 16.33 9.30 -19.46
CA ARG A 40 15.05 9.58 -18.81
C ARG A 40 14.62 8.40 -17.96
N MET A 41 14.67 7.19 -18.51
CA MET A 41 14.37 5.96 -17.79
C MET A 41 15.26 5.74 -16.58
N ALA A 42 16.57 6.00 -16.70
CA ALA A 42 17.52 5.90 -15.59
C ALA A 42 17.20 6.91 -14.47
N ILE A 43 16.93 8.17 -14.81
CA ILE A 43 16.53 9.22 -13.86
C ILE A 43 15.29 8.77 -13.07
N GLN A 44 14.28 8.36 -13.82
CA GLN A 44 12.98 7.98 -13.31
C GLN A 44 13.04 6.73 -12.41
N SER A 45 13.77 5.71 -12.85
CA SER A 45 13.97 4.47 -12.08
C SER A 45 14.75 4.71 -10.78
N ALA A 46 15.82 5.51 -10.83
CA ALA A 46 16.63 5.81 -9.66
C ALA A 46 15.81 6.55 -8.58
N ARG A 47 15.04 7.57 -8.99
CA ARG A 47 14.14 8.31 -8.08
C ARG A 47 13.06 7.41 -7.49
N MET A 48 12.44 6.57 -8.31
CA MET A 48 11.45 5.58 -7.87
C MET A 48 12.07 4.63 -6.83
N ILE A 49 13.24 4.07 -7.09
CA ILE A 49 13.91 3.14 -6.17
C ILE A 49 14.22 3.84 -4.84
N MET A 50 14.76 5.06 -4.87
CA MET A 50 15.07 5.80 -3.65
C MET A 50 13.82 6.12 -2.82
N ARG A 51 12.72 6.52 -3.46
CA ARG A 51 11.45 6.75 -2.77
C ARG A 51 10.92 5.47 -2.13
N LYS A 52 11.02 4.32 -2.81
CA LYS A 52 10.64 3.02 -2.26
C LYS A 52 11.50 2.64 -1.06
N VAL A 53 12.83 2.86 -1.15
CA VAL A 53 13.77 2.58 -0.06
C VAL A 53 13.43 3.43 1.17
N ASP A 54 13.12 4.71 0.98
CA ASP A 54 12.72 5.59 2.08
C ASP A 54 11.44 5.08 2.79
N ILE A 55 10.36 4.84 2.03
CA ILE A 55 9.08 4.34 2.56
C ILE A 55 9.27 3.00 3.29
N VAL A 56 9.94 2.03 2.65
CA VAL A 56 10.09 0.67 3.20
C VAL A 56 11.04 0.67 4.40
N SER A 57 12.14 1.43 4.37
CA SER A 57 13.08 1.51 5.49
C SER A 57 12.45 2.16 6.72
N ARG A 58 11.66 3.22 6.54
CA ARG A 58 10.89 3.85 7.62
C ARG A 58 9.90 2.87 8.23
N ARG A 59 9.19 2.12 7.37
CA ARG A 59 8.25 1.11 7.83
C ARG A 59 8.91 -0.01 8.63
N GLN A 60 10.04 -0.51 8.15
CA GLN A 60 10.83 -1.51 8.87
C GLN A 60 11.37 -0.97 10.19
N TRP A 61 11.86 0.27 10.20
CA TRP A 61 12.34 0.93 11.41
C TRP A 61 11.25 1.04 12.49
N GLN A 62 10.02 1.39 12.11
CA GLN A 62 8.87 1.44 13.02
C GLN A 62 8.56 0.06 13.62
N ILE A 63 8.50 -0.97 12.78
CA ILE A 63 8.21 -2.35 13.22
C ILE A 63 9.27 -2.84 14.21
N LEU A 64 10.55 -2.53 13.96
CA LEU A 64 11.66 -2.96 14.82
C LEU A 64 11.65 -2.25 16.20
N ARG A 65 11.09 -1.04 16.29
CA ARG A 65 11.03 -0.28 17.56
C ARG A 65 9.79 -0.57 18.39
N SER A 66 8.72 -1.03 17.77
CA SER A 66 7.47 -1.37 18.44
C SER A 66 7.17 -2.86 18.27
N PRO A 67 7.95 -3.77 18.89
CA PRO A 67 7.69 -5.21 18.81
C PRO A 67 6.46 -5.64 19.62
N ASP A 68 6.07 -4.87 20.64
CA ASP A 68 4.95 -5.20 21.54
C ASP A 68 3.60 -4.63 21.04
N ASP A 69 3.62 -3.53 20.28
CA ASP A 69 2.44 -3.10 19.51
C ASP A 69 2.36 -4.01 18.29
N ARG A 70 1.24 -4.72 18.16
CA ARG A 70 0.97 -5.61 17.03
C ARG A 70 1.05 -4.82 15.72
N GLU A 71 2.23 -4.81 15.10
CA GLU A 71 2.61 -4.11 13.87
C GLU A 71 1.97 -2.72 13.71
N PRO A 72 2.64 -1.62 14.15
CA PRO A 72 2.07 -0.28 14.20
C PRO A 72 1.42 0.07 12.86
N MET A 73 0.17 0.52 12.80
CA MET A 73 -0.49 0.85 11.53
C MET A 73 0.24 2.00 10.79
N ALA A 74 0.21 1.98 9.46
CA ALA A 74 0.73 3.10 8.67
C ALA A 74 -0.20 4.32 8.83
N SER A 75 0.40 5.49 9.05
CA SER A 75 -0.30 6.76 9.14
C SER A 75 -0.85 7.22 7.79
N GLU A 76 -1.85 8.09 7.78
CA GLU A 76 -2.43 8.62 6.54
C GLU A 76 -1.39 9.34 5.66
N SER A 77 -0.40 10.01 6.27
CA SER A 77 0.70 10.66 5.54
C SER A 77 1.54 9.63 4.79
N GLU A 78 1.88 8.51 5.43
CA GLU A 78 2.67 7.44 4.81
C GLU A 78 1.90 6.72 3.70
N ILE A 79 0.59 6.58 3.88
CA ILE A 79 -0.29 6.04 2.84
C ILE A 79 -0.36 7.00 1.65
N SER A 80 -0.52 8.30 1.89
CA SER A 80 -0.47 9.30 0.81
C SER A 80 0.85 9.24 0.04
N GLU A 81 1.98 9.09 0.73
CA GLU A 81 3.30 8.91 0.09
C GLU A 81 3.40 7.61 -0.72
N ALA A 82 2.89 6.49 -0.18
CA ALA A 82 2.86 5.20 -0.86
C ALA A 82 1.96 5.23 -2.12
N VAL A 83 0.82 5.89 -2.03
CA VAL A 83 -0.10 6.09 -3.17
C VAL A 83 0.56 6.94 -4.25
N GLN A 84 1.16 8.07 -3.89
CA GLN A 84 1.90 8.90 -4.84
C GLN A 84 3.06 8.14 -5.51
N HIS A 85 3.76 7.29 -4.76
CA HIS A 85 4.80 6.44 -5.32
C HIS A 85 4.21 5.48 -6.38
N LEU A 86 3.10 4.83 -6.05
CA LEU A 86 2.44 3.89 -6.96
C LEU A 86 1.89 4.58 -8.22
N GLU A 87 1.29 5.76 -8.07
CA GLU A 87 0.82 6.60 -9.17
C GLU A 87 1.97 7.06 -10.08
N MET A 88 3.09 7.47 -9.49
CA MET A 88 4.29 7.84 -10.25
C MET A 88 4.79 6.64 -11.06
N THR A 89 4.90 5.45 -10.46
CA THR A 89 5.26 4.22 -11.19
C THR A 89 4.26 3.91 -12.31
N ASN A 90 2.96 4.11 -12.06
CA ASN A 90 1.92 3.87 -13.05
C ASN A 90 2.04 4.82 -14.26
N GLY A 91 2.15 6.13 -14.02
CA GLY A 91 2.24 7.12 -15.10
C GLY A 91 3.53 6.99 -15.90
N MET A 92 4.66 6.85 -15.20
CA MET A 92 5.99 6.82 -15.80
C MET A 92 6.22 5.62 -16.73
N MET A 93 5.68 4.45 -16.42
CA MET A 93 6.02 3.22 -17.13
C MET A 93 4.95 2.73 -18.11
N TRP A 94 3.68 3.09 -17.87
CA TRP A 94 2.56 2.57 -18.67
C TRP A 94 1.93 3.62 -19.58
N GLN A 95 2.18 4.92 -19.34
CA GLN A 95 1.61 6.00 -20.15
C GLN A 95 2.63 6.66 -21.09
N ASP A 96 3.94 6.48 -20.85
CA ASP A 96 5.00 7.00 -21.72
C ASP A 96 5.34 5.98 -22.82
N GLU A 97 4.90 6.25 -24.05
CA GLU A 97 5.15 5.40 -25.23
C GLU A 97 6.65 5.24 -25.53
N ASP A 98 7.45 6.29 -25.30
CA ASP A 98 8.90 6.25 -25.53
C ASP A 98 9.58 5.27 -24.56
N LEU A 99 8.94 4.98 -23.43
CA LEU A 99 9.45 4.08 -22.40
C LEU A 99 8.85 2.67 -22.48
N ALA A 100 8.01 2.37 -23.47
CA ALA A 100 7.37 1.07 -23.63
C ALA A 100 8.39 -0.09 -23.68
N ALA A 101 9.55 0.13 -24.32
CA ALA A 101 10.62 -0.85 -24.40
C ALA A 101 11.22 -1.23 -23.02
N TYR A 102 11.04 -0.38 -22.00
CA TYR A 102 11.58 -0.56 -20.65
C TYR A 102 10.54 -1.09 -19.65
N GLN A 103 9.32 -1.39 -20.08
CA GLN A 103 8.25 -1.90 -19.22
C GLN A 103 8.59 -3.19 -18.47
N TRP A 104 9.54 -3.98 -18.99
CA TRP A 104 10.04 -5.21 -18.35
C TRP A 104 10.56 -4.96 -16.93
N ILE A 105 10.99 -3.74 -16.59
CA ILE A 105 11.47 -3.40 -15.27
C ILE A 105 10.41 -3.59 -14.18
N ASN A 106 9.12 -3.44 -14.51
CA ASN A 106 8.04 -3.66 -13.56
C ASN A 106 7.91 -5.14 -13.23
N CYS A 107 8.13 -6.01 -14.20
CA CYS A 107 8.19 -7.45 -13.97
C CYS A 107 9.42 -7.83 -13.12
N ALA A 108 10.56 -7.15 -13.33
CA ALA A 108 11.78 -7.38 -12.56
C ALA A 108 11.69 -6.83 -11.12
N PHE A 109 11.01 -5.71 -10.91
CA PHE A 109 10.86 -5.04 -9.62
C PHE A 109 9.40 -4.69 -9.29
N PRO A 110 8.53 -5.69 -9.06
CA PRO A 110 7.13 -5.40 -8.76
C PRO A 110 6.97 -4.60 -7.45
N GLN A 111 5.92 -3.78 -7.38
CA GLN A 111 5.68 -2.88 -6.25
C GLN A 111 4.98 -3.58 -5.06
N TYR A 112 5.37 -4.83 -4.75
CA TYR A 112 4.74 -5.65 -3.71
C TYR A 112 4.61 -4.95 -2.36
N HIS A 113 5.71 -4.40 -1.84
CA HIS A 113 5.72 -3.74 -0.53
C HIS A 113 4.80 -2.52 -0.46
N ILE A 114 4.72 -1.74 -1.55
CA ILE A 114 3.90 -0.53 -1.60
C ILE A 114 2.41 -0.91 -1.64
N MET A 115 2.04 -1.85 -2.51
CA MET A 115 0.67 -2.37 -2.56
C MET A 115 0.26 -3.01 -1.23
N LEU A 116 1.16 -3.75 -0.57
CA LEU A 116 0.89 -4.37 0.72
C LEU A 116 0.61 -3.33 1.80
N ILE A 117 1.43 -2.27 1.88
CA ILE A 117 1.23 -1.17 2.83
C ILE A 117 -0.14 -0.51 2.61
N ILE A 118 -0.47 -0.21 1.36
CA ILE A 118 -1.76 0.42 0.99
C ILE A 118 -2.93 -0.49 1.33
N LEU A 119 -2.94 -1.73 0.83
CA LEU A 119 -4.06 -2.65 1.00
C LEU A 119 -4.30 -3.02 2.47
N ARG A 120 -3.23 -3.21 3.25
CA ARG A 120 -3.34 -3.45 4.70
C ARG A 120 -4.02 -2.28 5.40
N HIS A 121 -3.71 -1.05 5.01
CA HIS A 121 -4.38 0.13 5.56
C HIS A 121 -5.85 0.22 5.14
N LEU A 122 -6.17 -0.05 3.87
CA LEU A 122 -7.55 -0.05 3.37
C LEU A 122 -8.45 -1.09 4.06
N CYS A 123 -7.90 -2.24 4.47
CA CYS A 123 -8.67 -3.22 5.24
C CYS A 123 -9.06 -2.76 6.65
N VAL A 124 -8.45 -1.69 7.16
CA VAL A 124 -8.74 -1.12 8.50
C VAL A 124 -9.49 0.20 8.38
N VAL A 125 -9.09 1.05 7.43
CA VAL A 125 -9.70 2.35 7.14
C VAL A 125 -10.20 2.35 5.69
N PRO A 126 -11.38 1.74 5.42
CA PRO A 126 -11.93 1.62 4.08
C PRO A 126 -12.65 2.88 3.58
N PHE A 127 -12.63 4.00 4.32
CA PHE A 127 -13.41 5.19 4.01
C PHE A 127 -12.53 6.41 3.73
N GLY A 128 -13.09 7.38 2.99
CA GLY A 128 -12.45 8.65 2.66
C GLY A 128 -11.88 8.74 1.25
N GLU A 129 -11.52 9.96 0.85
CA GLU A 129 -10.97 10.25 -0.48
C GLU A 129 -9.60 9.61 -0.70
N LEU A 130 -8.78 9.53 0.35
CA LEU A 130 -7.50 8.82 0.31
C LEU A 130 -7.71 7.33 0.04
N ALA A 131 -8.73 6.71 0.66
CA ALA A 131 -9.03 5.29 0.45
C ALA A 131 -9.44 5.00 -1.00
N LYS A 132 -10.32 5.82 -1.58
CA LYS A 132 -10.72 5.72 -2.99
C LYS A 132 -9.55 5.88 -3.95
N ARG A 133 -8.72 6.93 -3.73
CA ARG A 133 -7.52 7.19 -4.54
C ARG A 133 -6.53 6.04 -4.45
N ALA A 134 -6.30 5.54 -3.24
CA ALA A 134 -5.40 4.43 -2.99
C ALA A 134 -5.86 3.13 -3.67
N PHE A 135 -7.16 2.81 -3.55
CA PHE A 135 -7.74 1.64 -4.21
C PHE A 135 -7.63 1.77 -5.74
N ALA A 136 -7.96 2.92 -6.32
CA ALA A 136 -7.84 3.17 -7.75
C ALA A 136 -6.39 3.04 -8.25
N ALA A 137 -5.40 3.51 -7.49
CA ALA A 137 -3.99 3.37 -7.84
C ALA A 137 -3.53 1.90 -7.85
N VAL A 138 -4.00 1.09 -6.88
CA VAL A 138 -3.72 -0.35 -6.83
C VAL A 138 -4.40 -1.08 -7.98
N GLU A 139 -5.65 -0.76 -8.28
CA GLU A 139 -6.40 -1.33 -9.40
C GLU A 139 -5.71 -1.09 -10.74
N LEU A 140 -5.30 0.15 -10.98
CA LEU A 140 -4.57 0.52 -12.18
C LEU A 140 -3.26 -0.27 -12.28
N HIS A 141 -2.53 -0.41 -11.17
CA HIS A 141 -1.28 -1.16 -11.16
C HIS A 141 -1.49 -2.63 -11.48
N LEU A 142 -2.46 -3.28 -10.81
CA LEU A 142 -2.81 -4.69 -11.04
C LEU A 142 -3.32 -4.91 -12.47
N GLY A 143 -4.15 -4.01 -12.99
CA GLY A 143 -4.63 -4.06 -14.38
C GLY A 143 -3.48 -4.01 -15.37
N ASN A 144 -2.55 -3.07 -15.20
CA ASN A 144 -1.38 -2.93 -16.06
C ASN A 144 -0.49 -4.19 -16.05
N PHE A 145 -0.31 -4.82 -14.88
CA PHE A 145 0.44 -6.08 -14.78
C PHE A 145 -0.25 -7.24 -15.49
N LYS A 146 -1.59 -7.36 -15.39
CA LYS A 146 -2.36 -8.38 -16.11
C LYS A 146 -2.27 -8.23 -17.63
N THR A 147 -2.25 -6.99 -18.13
CA THR A 147 -2.15 -6.69 -19.57
C THR A 147 -0.71 -6.82 -20.09
N SER A 148 0.30 -6.85 -19.22
CA SER A 148 1.69 -7.00 -19.61
C SER A 148 1.99 -8.38 -20.22
N ARG A 149 3.03 -8.46 -21.06
CA ARG A 149 3.45 -9.67 -21.79
C ARG A 149 3.75 -10.88 -20.89
N ASN A 150 3.97 -10.66 -19.60
CA ASN A 150 4.23 -11.69 -18.59
C ASN A 150 2.97 -12.04 -17.76
N GLY A 151 1.77 -11.87 -18.35
CA GLY A 151 0.45 -11.69 -17.73
C GLY A 151 -0.13 -12.77 -16.80
N SER A 152 0.69 -13.50 -16.07
CA SER A 152 0.25 -14.34 -14.97
C SER A 152 0.62 -13.69 -13.64
N LEU A 153 -0.38 -13.36 -12.83
CA LEU A 153 -0.21 -12.91 -11.44
C LEU A 153 0.06 -14.13 -10.55
N ASP A 154 1.10 -14.88 -10.89
CA ASP A 154 1.39 -16.16 -10.25
C ASP A 154 2.31 -16.00 -9.05
N GLY A 155 2.02 -16.80 -8.02
CA GLY A 155 2.83 -16.91 -6.84
C GLY A 155 2.23 -16.20 -5.62
N LEU A 156 2.69 -16.67 -4.46
CA LEU A 156 2.12 -16.36 -3.15
C LEU A 156 1.95 -14.85 -2.89
N LYS A 157 2.89 -14.02 -3.34
CA LYS A 157 2.82 -12.56 -3.13
C LYS A 157 1.65 -11.92 -3.88
N TRP A 158 1.39 -12.35 -5.11
CA TRP A 158 0.26 -11.85 -5.88
C TRP A 158 -1.05 -12.33 -5.30
N THR A 159 -1.15 -13.60 -4.91
CA THR A 159 -2.34 -14.16 -4.23
C THR A 159 -2.68 -13.35 -2.98
N VAL A 160 -1.70 -13.09 -2.10
CA VAL A 160 -1.91 -12.28 -0.90
C VAL A 160 -2.43 -10.87 -1.25
N LEU A 161 -1.86 -10.23 -2.27
CA LEU A 161 -2.30 -8.90 -2.69
C LEU A 161 -3.71 -8.90 -3.31
N THR A 162 -4.05 -9.90 -4.13
CA THR A 162 -5.40 -10.00 -4.71
C THR A 162 -6.44 -10.27 -3.62
N THR A 163 -6.14 -11.14 -2.66
CA THR A 163 -7.04 -11.41 -1.53
C THR A 163 -7.24 -10.18 -0.65
N LEU A 164 -6.17 -9.45 -0.33
CA LEU A 164 -6.27 -8.20 0.42
C LEU A 164 -7.07 -7.13 -0.34
N ARG A 165 -6.88 -7.05 -1.66
CA ARG A 165 -7.65 -6.16 -2.54
C ARG A 165 -9.14 -6.52 -2.53
N ASP A 166 -9.49 -7.79 -2.66
CA ASP A 166 -10.88 -8.23 -2.68
C ASP A 166 -11.56 -7.99 -1.31
N ARG A 167 -10.83 -8.22 -0.22
CA ARG A 167 -11.29 -7.90 1.13
C ARG A 167 -11.49 -6.40 1.34
N ALA A 168 -10.52 -5.57 0.94
CA ALA A 168 -10.63 -4.13 1.01
C ALA A 168 -11.86 -3.64 0.23
N PHE A 169 -12.08 -4.17 -0.98
CA PHE A 169 -13.24 -3.85 -1.79
C PHE A 169 -14.57 -4.21 -1.12
N ALA A 170 -14.68 -5.41 -0.54
CA ALA A 170 -15.88 -5.84 0.18
C ALA A 170 -16.19 -4.93 1.39
N LEU A 171 -15.15 -4.50 2.13
CA LEU A 171 -15.30 -3.57 3.24
C LEU A 171 -15.74 -2.18 2.78
N MET A 172 -15.16 -1.67 1.69
CA MET A 172 -15.56 -0.39 1.09
C MET A 172 -17.03 -0.41 0.65
N GLN A 173 -17.48 -1.49 -0.01
CA GLN A 173 -18.88 -1.65 -0.42
C GLN A 173 -19.83 -1.70 0.78
N LYS A 174 -19.47 -2.42 1.85
CA LYS A 174 -20.29 -2.49 3.06
C LYS A 174 -20.50 -1.10 3.68
N VAL A 175 -19.43 -0.30 3.77
CA VAL A 175 -19.51 1.07 4.30
C VAL A 175 -20.39 1.96 3.42
N GLU A 176 -20.31 1.83 2.10
CA GLU A 176 -21.20 2.56 1.18
C GLU A 176 -22.67 2.16 1.36
N GLN A 177 -22.97 0.86 1.52
CA GLN A 177 -24.33 0.35 1.73
C GLN A 177 -24.91 0.81 3.08
N ASP A 178 -24.11 0.80 4.14
CA ASP A 178 -24.51 1.26 5.48
C ASP A 178 -24.80 2.77 5.47
N SER A 179 -24.02 3.55 4.71
CA SER A 179 -24.22 5.00 4.55
C SER A 179 -25.51 5.34 3.81
N VAL A 180 -25.86 4.57 2.77
CA VAL A 180 -27.10 4.74 1.99
C VAL A 180 -28.34 4.28 2.79
N SER A 181 -28.21 3.20 3.55
CA SER A 181 -29.30 2.67 4.38
C SER A 181 -29.59 3.56 5.61
N GLY A 182 -28.55 4.15 6.21
CA GLY A 182 -28.68 5.11 7.30
C GLY A 182 -29.38 6.41 6.90
N GLN A 183 -29.19 6.87 5.65
CA GLN A 183 -29.87 8.06 5.12
C GLN A 183 -31.38 7.84 4.84
N GLN A 184 -31.79 6.61 4.53
CA GLN A 184 -33.22 6.27 4.38
C GLN A 184 -33.95 6.17 5.73
N ALA A 185 -33.25 5.78 6.81
CA ALA A 185 -33.83 5.72 8.15
C ALA A 185 -34.03 7.12 8.77
N SER A 186 -33.22 8.11 8.41
CA SER A 186 -33.30 9.48 8.96
C SER A 186 -34.31 10.42 8.27
N THR A 187 -35.05 9.96 7.25
CA THR A 187 -36.10 10.78 6.59
C THR A 187 -37.52 10.47 7.10
N SER A 188 -37.69 9.42 7.92
CA SER A 188 -39.00 9.05 8.47
C SER A 188 -38.92 8.78 9.97
N GLN A 189 -38.65 9.82 10.77
CA GLN A 189 -39.02 9.84 12.20
C GLN A 189 -38.85 11.26 12.76
N GLN A 190 -39.90 12.07 12.61
CA GLN A 190 -40.15 13.21 13.48
C GLN A 190 -41.41 12.89 14.28
N MET A 191 -41.24 12.26 15.44
CA MET A 191 -42.21 12.28 16.56
C MET A 191 -41.50 12.00 17.88
N ASP A 192 -41.45 13.05 18.70
CA ASP A 192 -41.46 13.18 20.17
C ASP A 192 -40.97 12.06 21.14
N THR A 193 -40.13 12.55 22.08
CA THR A 193 -39.94 12.20 23.52
C THR A 193 -39.06 10.99 23.93
N PRO A 194 -38.51 10.95 25.18
CA PRO A 194 -37.51 11.84 25.85
C PRO A 194 -36.32 11.00 26.42
N PRO A 195 -35.35 11.54 27.20
CA PRO A 195 -33.97 11.04 27.24
C PRO A 195 -33.74 9.90 28.26
N GLY A 196 -32.93 8.91 27.88
CA GLY A 196 -32.48 7.84 28.78
C GLY A 196 -31.21 7.18 28.26
N ASP A 197 -30.15 7.36 29.05
CA ASP A 197 -28.90 6.60 29.18
C ASP A 197 -28.04 6.30 27.94
N ASP A 198 -26.96 7.08 27.87
CA ASP A 198 -25.71 6.86 27.15
C ASP A 198 -25.06 5.54 27.61
N ASP A 199 -25.26 4.48 26.83
CA ASP A 199 -24.39 3.30 26.88
C ASP A 199 -23.62 3.25 25.55
N GLY A 200 -22.37 3.70 25.62
CA GLY A 200 -21.47 3.81 24.48
C GLY A 200 -21.32 2.48 23.77
N MET A 201 -21.74 2.43 22.51
CA MET A 201 -21.43 1.33 21.61
C MET A 201 -19.91 1.20 21.46
N HIS A 202 -19.35 0.32 22.27
CA HIS A 202 -18.04 -0.26 22.11
C HIS A 202 -18.08 -1.07 20.80
N VAL A 203 -17.60 -0.46 19.71
CA VAL A 203 -17.31 -1.21 18.48
C VAL A 203 -16.21 -2.19 18.86
N ASP A 204 -16.59 -3.47 18.96
CA ASP A 204 -15.71 -4.58 19.30
C ASP A 204 -14.48 -4.58 18.37
N MET A 205 -13.38 -4.06 18.90
CA MET A 205 -12.07 -4.04 18.25
C MET A 205 -11.44 -5.44 18.37
N GLY A 206 -12.11 -6.42 17.76
CA GLY A 206 -11.60 -7.77 17.53
C GLY A 206 -10.55 -7.85 16.41
N ILE A 207 -10.01 -6.71 15.97
CA ILE A 207 -8.96 -6.60 14.94
C ILE A 207 -7.58 -6.57 15.60
N ALA A 208 -7.43 -7.24 16.75
CA ALA A 208 -6.18 -7.21 17.46
C ALA A 208 -5.28 -8.39 17.09
N ALA A 209 -5.73 -9.52 16.56
CA ALA A 209 -4.79 -10.62 16.24
C ALA A 209 -5.23 -11.41 15.02
N LEU A 210 -4.96 -10.88 13.83
CA LEU A 210 -4.97 -11.72 12.64
C LEU A 210 -3.63 -12.45 12.57
N ASP A 211 -3.65 -13.71 12.98
CA ASP A 211 -2.58 -14.66 12.73
C ASP A 211 -2.49 -14.87 11.22
N TRP A 212 -1.38 -14.40 10.64
CA TRP A 212 -1.12 -14.45 9.20
C TRP A 212 -1.11 -15.88 8.64
N ASN A 213 -0.92 -16.90 9.49
CA ASN A 213 -1.07 -18.30 9.09
C ASN A 213 -2.51 -18.65 8.72
N SER A 214 -3.50 -18.03 9.36
CA SER A 214 -4.92 -18.33 9.12
C SER A 214 -5.38 -17.88 7.73
N ILE A 215 -4.78 -16.81 7.18
CA ILE A 215 -5.03 -16.35 5.81
C ILE A 215 -4.48 -17.35 4.77
N LEU A 216 -3.39 -18.04 5.09
CA LEU A 216 -2.81 -19.09 4.23
C LEU A 216 -3.56 -20.42 4.36
N GLU A 217 -4.29 -20.62 5.46
CA GLU A 217 -5.12 -21.82 5.69
C GLU A 217 -6.50 -21.72 5.01
N GLU A 218 -7.05 -20.51 4.84
CA GLU A 218 -8.38 -20.29 4.22
C GLU A 218 -8.39 -20.54 2.71
N TYR A 219 -7.22 -20.52 2.05
CA TYR A 219 -7.08 -20.79 0.61
C TYR A 219 -5.95 -21.80 0.36
N PRO A 220 -6.25 -23.10 0.16
CA PRO A 220 -5.22 -24.11 -0.07
C PRO A 220 -4.41 -23.74 -1.31
N LEU A 221 -3.10 -23.61 -1.11
CA LEU A 221 -2.12 -23.34 -2.14
C LEU A 221 -2.25 -24.39 -3.26
N ASP A 222 -2.53 -23.94 -4.47
CA ASP A 222 -2.45 -24.82 -5.64
C ASP A 222 -0.96 -25.02 -5.98
N MET A 223 -0.41 -26.09 -5.41
CA MET A 223 1.01 -26.45 -5.48
C MET A 223 1.41 -26.95 -6.88
N GLU A 224 0.47 -27.12 -7.82
CA GLU A 224 0.71 -27.70 -9.15
C GLU A 224 1.52 -26.81 -10.10
N HIS A 225 1.71 -25.53 -9.76
CA HIS A 225 2.52 -24.60 -10.55
C HIS A 225 3.95 -24.36 -10.01
N PHE A 226 4.39 -25.14 -9.02
CA PHE A 226 5.78 -25.14 -8.54
C PHE A 226 6.57 -26.27 -9.21
N SER A 227 6.95 -26.11 -10.48
CA SER A 227 8.00 -26.91 -11.13
C SER A 227 8.77 -26.08 -12.14
#